data_AF-A0A355B103-F1
#
_entry.id   AF-A0A355B103-F1
#
_cell.length_a   1.000
_cell.length_b   1.000
_cell.length_c   1.000
_cell.angle_alpha   90.00
_cell.angle_beta   90.00
_cell.angle_gamma   90.00
#
_symmetry.space_group_name_H-M   'P 1'
#
loop_
_entity.id
_entity.type
_entity.pdbx_description
1 polymer ?
#
loop_
_entity_poly.entity_id
_entity_poly.type
_entity_poly.pdbx_seq_one_letter_code
_entity_poly.pdbx_strand_id
1 'polypeptide(L)'
;TLHMAIVRSPYGSAAIRNIDYSRLLDTPGVVAVYTAADLAGKVGPVPVAGLVPGAKVPVQPVLAEGLVKFAGEPVAAVVCETRYG
;
A
#
# COMPACT_ATOMS: atom_id res chain seq x y z
N THR A 1 3.36 1.21 -21.96
CA THR A 1 2.49 1.52 -20.81
C THR A 1 3.00 0.76 -19.62
N LEU A 2 2.82 1.26 -18.40
CA LEU A 2 3.13 0.49 -17.19
C LEU A 2 1.84 0.02 -16.53
N HIS A 3 1.93 -1.08 -15.81
CA HIS A 3 0.85 -1.70 -15.05
C HIS A 3 1.21 -1.67 -13.58
N MET A 4 0.20 -1.55 -12.72
CA MET A 4 0.40 -1.55 -11.27
C MET A 4 -0.50 -2.60 -10.63
N ALA A 5 0.09 -3.40 -9.74
CA ALA A 5 -0.61 -4.33 -8.87
C ALA A 5 -0.49 -3.87 -7.41
N ILE A 6 -1.59 -3.99 -6.67
CA ILE A 6 -1.63 -3.66 -5.24
C ILE A 6 -1.50 -4.94 -4.43
N VAL A 7 -0.46 -5.01 -3.60
CA VAL A 7 -0.29 -6.09 -2.63
C VAL A 7 -1.19 -5.79 -1.44
N ARG A 8 -1.99 -6.77 -1.04
CA ARG A 8 -3.01 -6.62 0.01
C ARG A 8 -2.76 -7.57 1.16
N SER A 9 -3.02 -7.10 2.37
CA SER A 9 -2.95 -7.90 3.59
C SER A 9 -3.95 -9.07 3.57
N PRO A 10 -3.54 -10.30 3.90
CA PRO A 10 -4.49 -11.39 4.17
C PRO A 10 -5.02 -11.38 5.61
N TYR A 11 -4.51 -10.51 6.48
CA TYR A 11 -4.81 -10.50 7.91
C TYR A 11 -5.88 -9.48 8.29
N GLY A 12 -6.81 -9.88 9.17
CA GLY A 12 -7.84 -8.99 9.72
C GLY A 12 -7.28 -7.88 10.61
N SER A 13 -6.18 -8.14 11.33
CA SER A 13 -5.33 -7.09 11.91
C SER A 13 -3.99 -7.71 12.30
N ALA A 14 -2.88 -7.06 11.94
CA ALA A 14 -1.53 -7.56 12.22
C ALA A 14 -0.48 -6.44 12.17
N ALA A 15 0.60 -6.58 12.94
CA ALA A 15 1.73 -5.66 12.83
C ALA A 15 2.56 -5.96 11.57
N ILE A 16 2.92 -4.91 10.83
CA ILE A 16 3.85 -4.99 9.70
C ILE A 16 5.25 -4.83 10.26
N ARG A 17 5.98 -5.95 10.38
CA ARG A 17 7.37 -5.93 10.87
C ARG A 17 8.37 -5.61 9.77
N ASN A 18 8.14 -6.15 8.58
CA ASN A 18 9.00 -5.96 7.43
C ASN A 18 8.20 -6.23 6.14
N ILE A 19 8.52 -5.50 5.07
CA ILE A 19 8.10 -5.80 3.70
C ILE A 19 9.38 -5.99 2.89
N ASP A 20 9.78 -7.25 2.70
CA ASP A 20 10.95 -7.60 1.89
C ASP A 20 10.53 -7.80 0.44
N TYR A 21 10.96 -6.88 -0.43
CA TYR A 21 10.75 -6.92 -1.87
C TYR A 21 12.07 -7.03 -2.64
N SER A 22 13.18 -7.38 -1.98
CA SER A 22 14.50 -7.47 -2.59
C SER A 22 14.51 -8.35 -3.85
N ARG A 23 13.85 -9.51 -3.79
CA ARG A 23 13.75 -10.45 -4.91
C ARG A 23 12.97 -9.93 -6.12
N LEU A 24 12.08 -8.95 -5.93
CA LEU A 24 11.29 -8.39 -7.03
C LEU A 24 12.12 -7.44 -7.89
N LEU A 25 13.18 -6.86 -7.34
CA LEU A 25 14.06 -5.95 -8.07
C LEU A 25 14.84 -6.66 -9.18
N ASP A 26 15.03 -7.98 -9.04
CA ASP A 26 15.71 -8.82 -10.03
C ASP A 26 14.74 -9.45 -11.05
N THR A 27 13.43 -9.29 -10.87
CA THR A 27 12.43 -9.86 -11.77
C THR A 27 12.35 -9.03 -13.07
N PRO A 28 12.56 -9.64 -14.26
CA PRO A 28 12.46 -8.93 -15.53
C PRO A 28 11.09 -8.25 -15.69
N GLY A 29 11.11 -6.97 -16.02
CA GLY A 29 9.90 -6.17 -16.23
C GLY A 29 9.30 -5.55 -14.97
N VAL A 30 9.85 -5.81 -13.77
CA VAL A 30 9.53 -4.99 -12.58
C VAL A 30 10.30 -3.68 -12.68
N VAL A 31 9.59 -2.57 -12.53
CA VAL A 31 10.14 -1.21 -12.66
C VAL A 31 10.32 -0.55 -11.29
N ALA A 32 9.35 -0.76 -10.38
CA ALA A 32 9.39 -0.19 -9.05
C ALA A 32 8.49 -0.94 -8.07
N VAL A 33 8.86 -0.87 -6.79
CA VAL A 33 8.00 -1.27 -5.67
C VAL A 33 7.90 -0.07 -4.73
N TYR A 34 6.69 0.27 -4.32
CA TYR A 34 6.42 1.34 -3.37
C TYR A 34 5.78 0.80 -2.10
N THR A 35 6.26 1.30 -0.97
CA THR A 35 5.74 1.06 0.38
C THR A 35 5.26 2.37 0.99
N ALA A 36 4.67 2.32 2.19
CA ALA A 36 4.27 3.53 2.91
C ALA A 36 5.44 4.51 3.13
N ALA A 37 6.66 4.00 3.35
CA ALA A 37 7.85 4.82 3.55
C ALA A 37 8.18 5.69 2.32
N ASP A 38 7.95 5.16 1.11
CA ASP A 38 8.23 5.88 -0.13
C ASP A 38 7.25 7.05 -0.37
N LEU A 39 6.05 6.94 0.22
CA LEU A 39 4.96 7.91 0.14
C LEU A 39 5.03 8.99 1.22
N ALA A 40 5.80 8.77 2.29
CA ALA A 40 5.91 9.68 3.42
C ALA A 40 6.33 11.10 2.96
N GLY A 41 5.54 12.10 3.36
CA GLY A 41 5.76 13.50 2.99
C GLY A 41 5.45 13.87 1.53
N LYS A 42 5.09 12.91 0.68
CA LYS A 42 4.77 13.12 -0.74
C LYS A 42 3.28 12.94 -1.04
N VAL A 43 2.64 11.99 -0.35
CA VAL A 43 1.23 11.64 -0.55
C VAL A 43 0.49 11.75 0.77
N GLY A 44 -0.61 12.50 0.76
CA GLY A 44 -1.50 12.64 1.91
C GLY A 44 -2.35 11.38 2.16
N PRO A 45 -3.03 11.30 3.32
CA PRO A 45 -3.95 10.22 3.60
C PRO A 45 -5.18 10.26 2.68
N VAL A 46 -5.88 9.13 2.57
CA VAL A 46 -7.15 9.03 1.86
C VAL A 46 -8.21 9.87 2.60
N PRO A 47 -8.85 10.84 1.93
CA PRO A 47 -9.88 11.65 2.55
C PRO A 47 -11.17 10.86 2.74
N VAL A 48 -11.94 11.21 3.76
CA VAL A 48 -13.29 10.66 3.98
C VAL A 48 -14.28 11.43 3.11
N ALA A 49 -14.92 10.72 2.18
CA ALA A 49 -15.86 11.33 1.22
C ALA A 49 -17.19 11.77 1.83
N GLY A 50 -17.61 11.17 2.96
CA GLY A 50 -18.89 11.46 3.62
C GLY A 50 -18.73 11.60 5.13
N LEU A 51 -18.46 12.82 5.58
CA LEU A 51 -18.28 13.10 7.00
C LEU A 51 -19.64 13.23 7.69
N VAL A 52 -19.87 12.40 8.72
CA VAL A 52 -21.02 12.58 9.63
C VAL A 52 -20.65 13.62 10.69
N PRO A 53 -21.51 14.62 10.99
CA PRO A 53 -21.24 15.60 12.03
C PRO A 53 -20.87 14.94 13.37
N GLY A 54 -19.76 15.38 13.98
CA GLY A 54 -19.25 14.84 15.24
C GLY A 54 -18.46 13.52 15.12
N ALA A 55 -18.31 12.96 13.91
CA ALA A 55 -17.52 11.75 13.71
C ALA A 55 -16.02 11.98 13.93
N LYS A 56 -15.37 11.03 14.61
CA LYS A 56 -13.90 10.97 14.69
C LYS A 56 -13.37 10.30 13.43
N VAL A 57 -12.57 11.04 12.66
CA VAL A 57 -11.94 10.51 11.43
C VAL A 57 -10.52 10.04 11.77
N PRO A 58 -10.23 8.73 11.72
CA PRO A 58 -8.86 8.27 11.83
C PRO A 58 -8.10 8.60 10.54
N VAL A 59 -6.79 8.79 10.65
CA VAL A 59 -5.92 8.88 9.48
C VAL A 59 -5.95 7.53 8.75
N GLN A 60 -6.27 7.56 7.46
CA GLN A 60 -6.25 6.40 6.57
C GLN A 60 -5.11 6.55 5.57
N PRO A 61 -3.96 5.85 5.75
CA PRO A 61 -2.87 5.92 4.79
C PRO A 61 -3.26 5.22 3.47
N VAL A 62 -2.59 5.57 2.38
CA VAL A 62 -2.79 4.93 1.07
C VAL A 62 -2.26 3.49 1.07
N LEU A 63 -1.11 3.28 1.71
CA LEU A 63 -0.50 1.99 1.99
C LEU A 63 -0.29 1.89 3.50
N ALA A 64 -0.65 0.77 4.12
CA ALA A 64 -0.55 0.57 5.55
C ALA A 64 0.92 0.63 6.03
N GLU A 65 1.11 1.22 7.20
CA GLU A 65 2.41 1.38 7.85
C GLU A 65 2.31 0.89 9.30
N GLY A 66 3.23 0.01 9.72
CA GLY A 66 3.34 -0.52 11.08
C GLY A 66 2.22 -1.49 11.50
N LEU A 67 0.98 -1.28 11.08
CA LEU A 67 -0.18 -2.10 11.42
C LEU A 67 -1.19 -2.12 10.27
N VAL A 68 -1.64 -3.33 9.90
CA VAL A 68 -2.86 -3.52 9.11
C VAL A 68 -4.06 -3.67 10.06
N LYS A 69 -5.16 -3.03 9.69
CA LYS A 69 -6.42 -2.90 10.46
C LYS A 69 -7.55 -3.75 9.88
N PHE A 70 -7.40 -4.27 8.66
CA PHE A 70 -8.39 -5.15 8.01
C PHE A 70 -7.77 -6.02 6.91
N ALA A 71 -8.44 -7.13 6.61
CA ALA A 71 -8.08 -8.00 5.48
C ALA A 71 -8.38 -7.27 4.16
N GLY A 72 -7.41 -7.27 3.26
CA GLY A 72 -7.47 -6.54 2.00
C GLY A 72 -6.82 -5.16 2.05
N GLU A 73 -6.34 -4.69 3.21
CA GLU A 73 -5.68 -3.39 3.32
C GLU A 73 -4.42 -3.34 2.44
N PRO A 74 -4.23 -2.31 1.59
CA PRO A 74 -3.04 -2.17 0.76
C PRO A 74 -1.77 -2.04 1.61
N VAL A 75 -0.72 -2.77 1.26
CA VAL A 75 0.58 -2.71 1.96
C VAL A 75 1.73 -2.28 1.05
N ALA A 76 1.64 -2.57 -0.25
CA ALA A 76 2.62 -2.16 -1.24
C ALA A 76 1.97 -2.01 -2.62
N ALA A 77 2.61 -1.27 -3.50
CA ALA A 77 2.28 -1.18 -4.93
C ALA A 77 3.48 -1.61 -5.76
N VAL A 78 3.27 -2.54 -6.70
CA VAL A 78 4.30 -3.03 -7.62
C VAL A 78 3.98 -2.51 -9.01
N VAL A 79 4.96 -1.91 -9.68
CA VAL A 79 4.85 -1.37 -11.04
C VAL A 79 5.67 -2.23 -11.98
N CYS A 80 5.03 -2.73 -13.05
CA CYS A 80 5.64 -3.61 -14.04
C CYS A 80 5.32 -3.18 -15.48
N GLU A 81 6.10 -3.68 -16.44
CA GLU A 81 5.87 -3.47 -17.87
C GLU A 81 4.63 -4.21 -18.41
N THR A 82 4.21 -5.29 -17.73
CA THR A 82 3.01 -6.06 -18.09
C THR A 82 2.13 -6.31 -16.86
N ARG A 83 0.87 -6.70 -17.09
CA ARG A 83 -0.09 -7.02 -16.01
C ARG A 83 0.26 -8.28 -15.22
N TYR A 84 1.01 -9.22 -15.82
CA TYR A 84 1.29 -10.55 -15.27
C TYR A 84 2.79 -10.78 -15.09
N GLY A 85 3.55 -9.71 -14.83
CA GLY A 85 5.00 -9.80 -14.59
C GLY A 85 5.38 -10.87 -13.59
#